data_AF-A0A418QIC7-F1
#
_entry.id   AF-A0A418QIC7-F1
#
_cell.length_a   1.000
_cell.length_b   1.000
_cell.length_c   1.000
_cell.angle_alpha   90.00
_cell.angle_beta   90.00
_cell.angle_gamma   90.00
#
_symmetry.space_group_name_H-M   'P 1'
#
loop_
_entity.id
_entity.type
_entity.pdbx_description
1 polymer ?
#
loop_
_entity_poly.entity_id
_entity_poly.type
_entity_poly.pdbx_seq_one_letter_code
_entity_poly.pdbx_strand_id
1 'polypeptide(L)'
;ASRGAAFRSVTAPLAFPALRGGGALALATVLGEFGATLVLTRPEWATLSTGLYERLGRPGERNLGEACALATALLLLATLAFTLLDGGEGEVT
;
A
#
# COMPACT_ATOMS: atom_id res chain seq x y z
N ALA A 1 -20.29 -19.35 26.04
CA ALA A 1 -19.61 -19.18 24.75
C ALA A 1 -18.12 -19.50 24.93
N SER A 2 -17.47 -20.17 23.98
CA SER A 2 -16.01 -20.37 24.04
C SER A 2 -15.27 -19.04 23.83
N ARG A 3 -14.03 -18.92 24.34
CA ARG A 3 -13.23 -17.69 24.21
C ARG A 3 -13.08 -17.23 22.75
N GLY A 4 -12.89 -18.17 21.83
CA GLY A 4 -12.80 -17.90 20.39
C GLY A 4 -14.12 -17.40 19.78
N ALA A 5 -15.27 -17.92 20.25
CA ALA A 5 -16.57 -17.43 19.79
C ALA A 5 -16.81 -15.98 20.25
N ALA A 6 -16.50 -15.66 21.52
CA ALA A 6 -16.63 -14.31 22.06
C ALA A 6 -15.70 -13.30 21.36
N PHE A 7 -14.44 -13.69 21.07
CA PHE A 7 -13.53 -12.84 20.31
C PHE A 7 -14.08 -12.49 18.93
N ARG A 8 -14.59 -13.49 18.19
CA ARG A 8 -15.10 -13.29 16.83
C ARG A 8 -16.41 -12.49 16.78
N SER A 9 -17.30 -12.68 17.75
CA SER A 9 -18.63 -12.05 17.72
C SER A 9 -18.70 -10.72 18.47
N VAL A 10 -17.76 -10.43 19.37
CA VAL A 10 -17.79 -9.23 20.22
C VAL A 10 -16.53 -8.40 20.04
N THR A 11 -15.36 -8.96 20.35
CA THR A 11 -14.11 -8.18 20.38
C THR A 11 -13.68 -7.70 18.99
N ALA A 12 -13.68 -8.59 18.00
CA ALA A 12 -13.22 -8.27 16.65
C ALA A 12 -14.10 -7.21 15.95
N PRO A 13 -15.45 -7.29 15.99
CA PRO A 13 -16.31 -6.24 15.44
C PRO A 13 -16.14 -4.89 16.15
N LEU A 14 -15.99 -4.89 17.48
CA LEU A 14 -15.78 -3.67 18.26
C LEU A 14 -14.42 -3.01 17.99
N ALA A 15 -13.37 -3.82 17.78
CA ALA A 15 -12.03 -3.32 17.46
C ALA A 15 -11.87 -2.91 15.99
N PHE A 16 -12.76 -3.36 15.10
CA PHE A 16 -12.62 -3.18 13.65
C PHE A 16 -12.45 -1.71 13.21
N PRO A 17 -13.22 -0.72 13.71
CA PRO A 17 -13.03 0.68 13.33
C PRO A 17 -11.63 1.22 13.71
N ALA A 18 -11.14 0.88 14.90
CA ALA A 18 -9.79 1.28 15.33
C ALA A 18 -8.69 0.61 14.49
N LEU A 19 -8.90 -0.67 14.12
CA LEU A 19 -7.98 -1.41 13.24
C LEU A 19 -7.96 -0.84 11.82
N ARG A 20 -9.07 -0.27 11.33
CA ARG A 20 -9.13 0.40 10.03
C ARG A 20 -8.23 1.64 10.00
N GLY A 21 -8.39 2.54 10.97
CA GLY A 21 -7.56 3.75 11.08
C GLY A 21 -6.08 3.43 11.31
N GLY A 22 -5.78 2.52 12.24
CA GLY A 22 -4.41 2.06 12.48
C GLY A 22 -3.80 1.34 11.26
N GLY A 23 -4.62 0.59 10.52
CA GLY A 23 -4.23 -0.07 9.28
C GLY A 23 -3.89 0.91 8.16
N ALA A 24 -4.64 2.01 8.02
CA ALA A 24 -4.33 3.07 7.06
C ALA A 24 -2.99 3.74 7.37
N LEU A 25 -2.73 4.06 8.65
CA LEU A 25 -1.44 4.61 9.07
C LEU A 25 -0.28 3.63 8.79
N ALA A 26 -0.43 2.36 9.17
CA ALA A 26 0.58 1.34 8.92
C ALA A 26 0.83 1.16 7.42
N LEU A 27 -0.21 1.18 6.58
CA LEU A 27 -0.10 1.14 5.14
C LEU A 27 0.68 2.34 4.59
N ALA A 28 0.42 3.55 5.09
CA ALA A 28 1.15 4.76 4.71
C ALA A 28 2.65 4.63 4.99
N THR A 29 3.00 4.13 6.18
CA THR A 29 4.39 3.88 6.56
C THR A 29 5.05 2.86 5.64
N VAL A 30 4.40 1.71 5.40
CA VAL A 30 4.96 0.63 4.57
C VAL A 30 5.11 1.07 3.11
N LEU A 31 4.16 1.82 2.55
CA LEU A 31 4.29 2.37 1.19
C LEU A 31 5.46 3.36 1.05
N GLY A 32 5.81 4.05 2.14
CA GLY A 32 6.98 4.94 2.19
C GLY A 32 8.32 4.21 2.23
N GLU A 33 8.35 2.92 2.58
CA GLU A 33 9.58 2.12 2.76
C GLU A 33 10.14 1.59 1.43
N PHE A 34 10.41 2.51 0.51
CA PHE A 34 11.06 2.19 -0.77
C PHE A 34 12.51 1.73 -0.58
N GLY A 35 13.25 2.34 0.36
CA GLY A 35 14.67 2.05 0.59
C GLY A 35 14.91 0.62 1.05
N ALA A 36 14.14 0.13 2.03
CA ALA A 36 14.21 -1.25 2.49
C ALA A 36 13.90 -2.25 1.35
N THR A 37 12.90 -1.92 0.53
CA THR A 37 12.51 -2.73 -0.62
C THR A 37 13.62 -2.82 -1.67
N LEU A 38 14.32 -1.73 -1.96
CA LEU A 38 15.46 -1.73 -2.89
C LEU A 38 16.62 -2.61 -2.41
N VAL A 39 16.94 -2.56 -1.11
CA VAL A 39 18.04 -3.36 -0.55
C VAL A 39 17.73 -4.85 -0.59
N LEU A 40 16.46 -5.23 -0.37
CA LEU A 40 16.03 -6.62 -0.35
C LEU A 40 15.69 -7.20 -1.73
N THR A 41 15.33 -6.34 -2.69
CA THR A 41 14.92 -6.76 -4.04
C THR A 41 16.06 -7.43 -4.78
N ARG A 42 15.71 -8.50 -5.52
CA ARG A 42 16.57 -9.11 -6.54
C ARG A 42 15.97 -8.86 -7.93
N PRO A 43 16.78 -8.86 -9.01
CA PRO A 43 16.30 -8.57 -10.36
C PRO A 43 15.15 -9.47 -10.82
N GLU A 44 15.08 -10.71 -10.33
CA GLU A 44 14.03 -11.66 -10.69
C GLU A 44 12.69 -11.33 -10.03
N TRP A 45 12.68 -10.52 -8.96
CA TRP A 45 11.52 -10.25 -8.11
C TRP A 45 11.15 -8.75 -8.12
N ALA A 46 11.33 -8.10 -9.27
CA ALA A 46 11.02 -6.69 -9.43
C ALA A 46 9.55 -6.41 -9.06
N THR A 47 9.38 -5.54 -8.07
CA THR A 47 8.09 -4.97 -7.67
C THR A 47 7.74 -3.77 -8.55
N LEU A 48 6.49 -3.28 -8.50
CA LEU A 48 6.08 -2.08 -9.23
C LEU A 48 6.97 -0.86 -8.91
N SER A 49 7.36 -0.70 -7.64
CA SER A 49 8.20 0.41 -7.20
C SER A 49 9.66 0.28 -7.67
N THR A 50 10.24 -0.92 -7.60
CA THR A 50 11.62 -1.15 -8.07
C THR A 50 11.72 -1.15 -9.60
N GLY A 51 10.74 -1.71 -10.30
CA GLY A 51 10.65 -1.65 -11.76
C GLY A 51 10.48 -0.21 -12.27
N LEU A 52 9.69 0.62 -11.58
CA LEU A 52 9.59 2.06 -11.87
C LEU A 52 10.96 2.74 -11.75
N TYR A 53 11.68 2.48 -10.67
CA TYR A 53 13.00 3.06 -10.43
C TYR A 53 14.02 2.64 -11.49
N GLU A 54 14.04 1.37 -11.88
CA GLU A 54 14.92 0.87 -12.95
C GLU A 54 14.67 1.55 -14.29
N ARG A 55 13.41 1.80 -14.66
CA ARG A 55 13.06 2.48 -15.92
C ARG A 55 13.39 3.96 -15.87
N LEU A 56 13.19 4.62 -14.72
CA LEU A 56 13.59 6.01 -14.52
C LEU A 56 15.10 6.21 -14.68
N GLY A 57 15.90 5.23 -14.25
CA GLY A 57 17.35 5.26 -14.36
C GLY A 57 17.90 5.03 -15.78
N ARG A 58 17.05 4.64 -16.75
CA ARG A 58 17.45 4.38 -18.14
C ARG A 58 17.02 5.53 -19.04
N PRO A 59 17.94 6.17 -19.79
CA PRO A 59 17.58 7.27 -20.67
C PRO A 59 16.66 6.82 -21.82
N GLY A 60 15.78 7.71 -22.27
CA GLY A 60 14.91 7.53 -23.43
C GLY A 60 13.41 7.68 -23.11
N GLU A 61 12.66 8.24 -24.06
CA GLU A 61 11.23 8.55 -23.90
C GLU A 61 10.36 7.31 -23.62
N ARG A 62 10.72 6.17 -24.22
CA ARG A 62 10.01 4.90 -23.98
C ARG A 62 10.13 4.43 -22.53
N ASN A 63 11.32 4.53 -21.94
CA ASN A 63 11.53 4.15 -20.54
C ASN A 63 10.78 5.10 -19.60
N LEU A 64 10.75 6.40 -19.92
CA LEU A 64 9.97 7.38 -19.16
C LEU A 64 8.46 7.08 -19.22
N GLY A 65 7.92 6.77 -20.40
CA GLY A 65 6.51 6.41 -20.57
C GLY A 65 6.14 5.15 -19.77
N GLU A 66 7.00 4.12 -19.81
CA GLU A 66 6.81 2.91 -19.01
C GLU A 66 6.91 3.18 -17.50
N ALA A 67 7.84 4.04 -17.08
CA ALA A 67 7.95 4.46 -15.68
C ALA A 67 6.69 5.21 -15.22
N CYS A 68 6.16 6.13 -16.03
CA CYS A 68 4.91 6.83 -15.75
C CYS A 68 3.73 5.85 -15.63
N ALA A 69 3.65 4.84 -16.51
CA ALA A 69 2.59 3.83 -16.42
C ALA A 69 2.65 3.02 -15.11
N LEU A 70 3.85 2.60 -14.70
CA LEU A 70 4.05 1.94 -13.40
C LEU A 70 3.73 2.87 -12.23
N ALA A 71 4.06 4.16 -12.33
CA ALA A 71 3.77 5.18 -11.32
C ALA A 71 2.26 5.33 -11.12
N THR A 72 1.51 5.45 -12.22
CA THR A 72 0.06 5.56 -12.18
C THR A 72 -0.58 4.29 -11.62
N ALA A 73 -0.12 3.10 -12.03
CA ALA A 73 -0.62 1.84 -11.48
C ALA A 73 -0.38 1.75 -9.96
N LEU A 74 0.82 2.10 -9.50
CA LEU A 74 1.15 2.12 -8.08
C LEU A 74 0.31 3.13 -7.31
N LEU A 75 0.12 4.33 -7.85
CA LEU A 75 -0.73 5.37 -7.26
C LEU A 75 -2.18 4.89 -7.13
N LEU A 76 -2.74 4.29 -8.18
CA LEU A 76 -4.10 3.75 -8.16
C LEU A 76 -4.27 2.65 -7.12
N LEU A 77 -3.29 1.73 -7.01
CA LEU A 77 -3.31 0.67 -6.01
C LEU A 77 -3.20 1.23 -4.59
N ALA A 78 -2.34 2.22 -4.36
CA ALA A 78 -2.21 2.89 -3.08
C ALA A 78 -3.52 3.60 -2.70
N THR A 79 -4.08 4.42 -3.60
CA THR A 79 -5.35 5.11 -3.38
C THR A 79 -6.49 4.12 -3.12
N LEU A 80 -6.56 3.02 -3.86
CA LEU A 80 -7.56 1.98 -3.64
C LEU A 80 -7.41 1.34 -2.24
N ALA A 81 -6.19 1.02 -1.84
CA ALA A 81 -5.94 0.43 -0.52
C ALA A 81 -6.29 1.40 0.62
N PHE A 82 -5.94 2.68 0.49
CA PHE A 82 -6.33 3.72 1.46
C PHE A 82 -7.84 3.91 1.52
N THR A 83 -8.51 4.05 0.38
CA THR A 83 -9.97 4.26 0.35
C THR A 83 -10.73 3.06 0.92
N LEU A 84 -10.26 1.82 0.70
CA LEU A 84 -10.86 0.63 1.29
C LEU A 84 -10.69 0.56 2.81
N LEU A 85 -9.55 1.03 3.34
CA LEU A 85 -9.25 1.03 4.78
C LEU A 85 -9.90 2.21 5.51
N ASP A 86 -9.73 3.42 4.99
CA ASP A 86 -10.22 4.66 5.61
C ASP A 86 -11.70 4.90 5.34
N GLY A 87 -12.28 4.26 4.31
CA GLY A 87 -13.70 4.38 3.97
C GLY A 87 -14.07 5.66 3.21
N GLY A 88 -13.09 6.52 2.89
CA GLY A 88 -13.33 7.78 2.17
C GLY A 88 -13.88 8.91 3.04
N GLU A 89 -14.09 8.66 4.34
CA GLU A 89 -14.47 9.67 5.34
C GLU A 89 -13.22 10.39 5.86
N GLY A 90 -12.44 10.95 4.94
CA GLY A 90 -11.53 12.03 5.34
C GLY A 90 -12.41 13.15 5.86
N GLU A 91 -12.35 13.42 7.16
CA GLU A 91 -13.03 14.56 7.78
C GLU A 91 -12.49 15.84 7.10
N VAL A 92 -13.21 16.31 6.08
CA VAL A 92 -13.00 17.61 5.46
C VAL A 92 -13.69 18.63 6.36
N THR A 93 -13.08 18.92 7.51
CA THR A 93 -13.46 20.06 8.36
C THR A 93 -12.27 20.96 8.59
#